data_AF-A0A450XGP6-F1
#
_entry.id   AF-A0A450XGP6-F1
#
_cell.length_a   1.000
_cell.length_b   1.000
_cell.length_c   1.000
_cell.angle_alpha   90.00
_cell.angle_beta   90.00
_cell.angle_gamma   90.00
#
_symmetry.space_group_name_H-M   'P 1'
#
loop_
_entity.id
_entity.type
_entity.pdbx_description
1 polymer ?
#
loop_
_entity_poly.entity_id
_entity_poly.type
_entity_poly.pdbx_seq_one_letter_code
_entity_poly.pdbx_strand_id
1 'polypeptide(L)'
;MNNPFSILDLDETATKKEIMTRVALALRDGRHDAKTIAAAQKTLFNPATRREAEFRYCVDFSPYAVEPPDSLSRESDCSELPHLWLP
;
A
#
# COMPACT_ATOMS: atom_id res chain seq x y z
N MET A 1 1.75 -0.33 8.58
CA MET A 1 2.96 -0.20 7.74
C MET A 1 2.75 1.06 6.92
N ASN A 2 3.58 2.07 7.08
CA ASN A 2 3.33 3.39 6.48
C ASN A 2 3.81 3.41 5.03
N ASN A 3 3.19 4.25 4.19
CA ASN A 3 3.60 4.43 2.81
C ASN A 3 4.98 5.14 2.76
N PRO A 4 6.05 4.48 2.30
CA PRO A 4 7.38 5.08 2.25
C PRO A 4 7.48 6.25 1.26
N PHE A 5 6.65 6.26 0.20
CA PHE A 5 6.59 7.36 -0.77
C PHE A 5 6.01 8.62 -0.12
N SER A 6 4.92 8.49 0.64
CA SER A 6 4.34 9.62 1.36
C SER A 6 5.24 10.15 2.48
N ILE A 7 5.98 9.30 3.19
CA ILE A 7 6.90 9.71 4.26
C ILE A 7 8.02 10.63 3.73
N LEU A 8 8.52 10.34 2.51
CA LEU A 8 9.58 11.13 1.90
C LEU A 8 9.05 12.16 0.88
N ASP A 9 7.74 12.25 0.71
CA ASP A 9 7.08 13.10 -0.29
C ASP A 9 7.68 12.89 -1.69
N LEU A 10 7.64 11.62 -2.12
CA LEU A 10 8.19 11.13 -3.38
C LEU A 10 7.12 10.52 -4.25
N ASP A 11 7.35 10.61 -5.56
CA ASP A 11 6.62 9.88 -6.58
C ASP A 11 7.25 8.48 -6.83
N GLU A 12 6.49 7.57 -7.42
CA GLU A 12 6.94 6.22 -7.79
C GLU A 12 8.12 6.23 -8.78
N THR A 13 8.25 7.25 -9.63
CA THR A 13 9.36 7.38 -10.59
C THR A 13 10.64 7.93 -9.97
N ALA A 14 10.65 8.20 -8.65
CA ALA A 14 11.78 8.85 -7.97
C ALA A 14 13.10 8.08 -8.11
N THR A 15 14.15 8.80 -8.51
CA THR A 15 15.51 8.26 -8.61
C THR A 15 16.15 8.08 -7.24
N LYS A 16 17.22 7.26 -7.16
CA LYS A 16 18.00 7.12 -5.91
C LYS A 16 18.56 8.44 -5.39
N LYS A 17 18.91 9.38 -6.29
CA LYS A 17 19.40 10.71 -5.89
C LYS A 17 18.30 11.52 -5.22
N GLU A 18 17.11 11.56 -5.81
CA GLU A 18 15.95 12.24 -5.22
C GLU A 18 15.54 11.64 -3.88
N ILE A 19 15.58 10.31 -3.75
CA ILE A 19 15.34 9.64 -2.46
C ILE A 19 16.29 10.19 -1.40
N MET A 20 17.59 10.27 -1.67
CA MET A 20 18.57 10.79 -0.71
C MET A 20 18.32 12.27 -0.37
N THR A 21 18.01 13.09 -1.37
CA THR A 21 17.68 14.50 -1.15
C THR A 21 16.45 14.65 -0.26
N ARG A 22 15.39 13.87 -0.50
CA ARG A 22 14.17 13.90 0.32
C ARG A 22 14.39 13.35 1.73
N VAL A 23 15.21 12.33 1.91
CA VAL A 23 15.60 11.86 3.25
C VAL A 23 16.28 12.97 4.05
N ALA A 24 17.23 13.69 3.45
CA ALA A 24 17.91 14.80 4.11
C ALA A 24 16.94 15.93 4.49
N LEU A 25 16.00 16.26 3.60
CA LEU A 25 14.94 17.25 3.88
C LEU A 25 14.01 16.78 5.00
N ALA A 26 13.55 15.53 4.97
CA ALA A 26 12.66 14.98 5.99
C ALA A 26 13.31 14.98 7.39
N LEU A 27 14.60 14.66 7.48
CA LEU A 27 15.36 14.71 8.73
C LEU A 27 15.48 16.14 9.26
N ARG A 28 15.70 17.12 8.36
CA ARG A 28 15.81 18.53 8.72
C ARG A 28 14.48 19.12 9.18
N ASP A 29 13.40 18.78 8.48
CA ASP A 29 12.07 19.33 8.74
C ASP A 29 11.43 18.74 10.01
N GLY A 30 11.92 17.59 10.49
CA GLY A 30 11.48 16.96 11.74
C GLY A 30 10.03 16.45 11.73
N ARG A 31 9.40 16.36 10.55
CA ARG A 31 8.00 15.94 10.38
C ARG A 31 7.76 14.47 10.70
N HIS A 32 8.79 13.65 10.56
CA HIS A 32 8.78 12.23 10.88
C HIS A 32 9.97 11.91 11.78
N ASP A 33 9.82 10.91 12.65
CA ASP A 33 10.94 10.44 13.46
C ASP A 33 12.02 9.79 12.56
N ALA A 34 13.28 9.88 13.00
CA ALA A 34 14.42 9.41 12.23
C ALA A 34 14.33 7.89 11.91
N LYS A 35 13.68 7.10 12.76
CA LYS A 35 13.51 5.66 12.55
C LYS A 35 12.52 5.38 11.41
N THR A 36 11.42 6.14 11.35
CA THR A 36 10.45 6.09 10.26
C THR A 36 11.07 6.52 8.94
N ILE A 37 11.86 7.58 8.94
CA ILE A 37 12.59 8.05 7.74
C ILE A 37 13.59 6.98 7.28
N ALA A 38 14.38 6.42 8.19
CA ALA A 38 15.34 5.37 7.87
C ALA A 38 14.66 4.10 7.34
N ALA A 39 13.50 3.73 7.89
CA ALA A 39 12.71 2.60 7.40
C ALA A 39 12.20 2.87 5.97
N ALA A 40 11.66 4.06 5.70
CA ALA A 40 11.22 4.44 4.36
C ALA A 40 12.37 4.44 3.34
N GLN A 41 13.51 5.03 3.72
CA GLN A 41 14.73 5.00 2.91
C GLN A 41 15.15 3.56 2.60
N LYS A 42 15.23 2.69 3.62
CA LYS A 42 15.64 1.29 3.46
C LYS A 42 14.72 0.55 2.47
N THR A 43 13.41 0.75 2.58
CA THR A 43 12.42 0.14 1.68
C THR A 43 12.61 0.61 0.24
N LEU A 44 12.83 1.90 0.00
CA LEU A 44 12.97 2.46 -1.36
C LEU A 44 14.35 2.25 -1.98
N PHE A 45 15.39 2.00 -1.18
CA PHE A 45 16.74 1.74 -1.68
C PHE A 45 16.95 0.31 -2.19
N ASN A 46 16.22 -0.66 -1.62
CA ASN A 46 16.28 -2.04 -2.07
C ASN A 46 15.25 -2.27 -3.21
N PRO A 47 15.68 -2.71 -4.41
CA PRO A 47 14.79 -2.88 -5.56
C PRO A 47 13.61 -3.83 -5.33
N ALA A 48 13.81 -4.90 -4.55
CA ALA A 48 12.76 -5.89 -4.30
C ALA A 48 11.65 -5.30 -3.42
N THR A 49 12.03 -4.68 -2.29
CA THR A 49 11.08 -4.06 -1.37
C THR A 49 10.46 -2.79 -1.95
N ARG A 50 11.18 -2.09 -2.83
CA ARG A 50 10.64 -0.96 -3.58
C ARG A 50 9.52 -1.41 -4.50
N ARG A 51 9.73 -2.46 -5.30
CA ARG A 51 8.68 -2.99 -6.19
C ARG A 51 7.44 -3.45 -5.42
N GLU A 52 7.62 -4.08 -4.27
CA GLU A 52 6.51 -4.43 -3.37
C GLU A 52 5.76 -3.18 -2.89
N ALA A 53 6.48 -2.12 -2.51
CA ALA A 53 5.88 -0.87 -2.09
C ALA A 53 5.14 -0.15 -3.24
N GLU A 54 5.72 -0.11 -4.44
CA GLU A 54 5.06 0.44 -5.65
C GLU A 54 3.75 -0.28 -5.93
N PHE A 55 3.79 -1.61 -5.94
CA PHE A 55 2.59 -2.43 -6.13
C PHE A 55 1.53 -2.13 -5.07
N ARG A 56 1.94 -2.01 -3.81
CA ARG A 56 1.03 -1.86 -2.67
C ARG A 56 0.41 -0.46 -2.57
N TYR A 57 1.16 0.58 -2.90
CA TYR A 57 0.78 1.96 -2.57
C TYR A 57 0.53 2.86 -3.76
N CYS A 58 0.98 2.47 -4.96
CA CYS A 58 0.89 3.34 -6.14
C CYS A 58 -0.02 2.77 -7.25
N VAL A 59 -0.34 1.48 -7.20
CA VAL A 59 -1.25 0.87 -8.19
C VAL A 59 -2.69 1.32 -7.94
N ASP A 60 -3.29 1.91 -8.96
CA ASP A 60 -4.71 2.25 -8.98
C ASP A 60 -5.55 1.04 -9.41
N PHE A 61 -6.39 0.54 -8.50
CA PHE A 61 -7.35 -0.53 -8.76
C PHE A 61 -8.74 -0.02 -9.10
N SER A 62 -8.98 1.30 -9.06
CA SER A 62 -10.27 1.91 -9.38
C SER A 62 -10.85 1.47 -10.74
N PRO A 63 -10.05 1.26 -11.81
CA PRO A 63 -10.56 0.76 -13.09
C PRO A 63 -11.19 -0.65 -13.02
N TYR A 64 -10.89 -1.43 -11.98
CA TYR A 64 -11.42 -2.77 -11.76
C TYR A 64 -12.48 -2.81 -10.65
N ALA A 65 -12.80 -1.66 -10.05
CA ALA A 65 -13.86 -1.58 -9.07
C ALA A 65 -15.19 -1.90 -9.77
N VAL A 66 -15.74 -3.07 -9.45
CA VAL A 66 -17.11 -3.42 -9.77
C VAL A 66 -18.00 -2.86 -8.68
N GLU A 67 -19.14 -2.31 -9.07
CA GLU A 67 -20.19 -1.94 -8.12
C GLU A 67 -20.45 -3.16 -7.21
N PRO A 68 -20.46 -2.97 -5.88
CA PRO A 68 -20.84 -4.05 -5.00
C PRO A 68 -22.21 -4.55 -5.45
N PRO A 69 -22.45 -5.87 -5.53
CA PRO A 69 -23.77 -6.38 -5.85
C PRO A 69 -24.75 -5.72 -4.88
N ASP A 70 -25.83 -5.14 -5.44
CA ASP A 70 -26.89 -4.50 -4.67
C ASP A 70 -27.17 -5.38 -3.47
N SER A 71 -26.82 -4.86 -2.29
CA SER A 71 -26.95 -5.58 -1.04
C SER A 71 -28.30 -6.25 -1.04
N LEU A 72 -28.30 -7.59 -1.02
CA LEU A 72 -29.43 -8.48 -0.89
C LEU A 72 -30.73 -7.70 -0.92
N SER A 73 -31.36 -7.62 -2.10
CA SER A 73 -32.82 -7.55 -2.10
C SER A 73 -33.24 -8.58 -1.07
N ARG A 74 -33.80 -8.07 0.02
CA ARG A 74 -34.40 -8.78 1.13
C ARG A 74 -34.81 -10.18 0.64
N GLU A 75 -34.42 -11.21 1.38
CA GLU A 75 -34.76 -12.62 1.15
C GLU A 75 -34.29 -13.21 -0.21
N SER A 76 -33.03 -13.60 -0.30
CA SER A 76 -32.67 -14.79 -1.07
C SER A 76 -32.08 -15.78 -0.10
N ASP A 77 -32.84 -16.85 0.15
CA ASP A 77 -32.47 -18.03 0.90
C ASP A 77 -30.97 -18.32 0.75
N CYS A 78 -30.19 -18.00 1.79
CA CYS A 78 -29.02 -18.82 2.08
C CYS A 78 -29.58 -20.17 2.54
N SER A 79 -30.09 -20.97 1.60
CA SER A 79 -30.40 -22.36 1.86
C SER A 79 -29.14 -22.96 2.44
N GLU A 80 -29.27 -23.42 3.68
CA GLU A 80 -28.26 -24.05 4.50
C GLU A 80 -27.31 -24.84 3.61
N LEU A 81 -26.02 -24.48 3.63
CA LEU A 81 -24.99 -25.29 3.01
C LEU A 81 -25.20 -26.72 3.52
N PRO A 82 -25.58 -27.69 2.66
CA PRO A 82 -25.78 -29.04 3.13
C PRO A 82 -24.43 -29.47 3.67
N HIS A 83 -24.38 -29.67 4.98
CA HIS A 83 -23.19 -30.11 5.66
C HIS A 83 -22.66 -31.30 4.88
N LEU A 84 -21.46 -31.17 4.31
CA LEU A 84 -20.74 -32.25 3.66
C LEU A 84 -20.42 -33.28 4.74
N TRP A 85 -21.40 -34.11 5.08
CA TRP A 85 -21.20 -35.38 5.74
C TRP A 85 -20.54 -36.29 4.71
N LEU A 86 -19.20 -36.30 4.74
CA LEU A 86 -18.42 -37.36 4.15
C LEU A 86 -18.45 -38.56 5.10
N PRO A 87 -18.71 -39.78 4.58
CA PRO A 87 -18.82 -41.01 5.38
C PRO A 87 -17.47 -41.47 5.96
#